data_AF-A0A1Y2LIB0-F1
#
_entry.id   AF-A0A1Y2LIB0-F1
#
_cell.length_a   1.000
_cell.length_b   1.000
_cell.length_c   1.000
_cell.angle_alpha   90.00
_cell.angle_beta   90.00
_cell.angle_gamma   90.00
#
_symmetry.space_group_name_H-M   'P 1'
#
loop_
_entity.id
_entity.type
_entity.pdbx_description
1 polymer ?
#
loop_
_entity_poly.entity_id
_entity_poly.type
_entity_poly.pdbx_seq_one_letter_code
_entity_poly.pdbx_strand_id
1 'polypeptide(L)'
;MFMLALVSALLVAKTIQQSGRDPTQDVCRRHKHLTCVVDSKLYLYGGIAYYGSGMNVSTLQTNTYLLWEDLTKAEGTEYSFPVQYSNGSIVSNMQKYHSNSF
;
A
#
# COMPACT_ATOMS: atom_id res chain seq x y z
N MET A 1 -32.56 -0.23 -25.07
CA MET A 1 -32.02 -1.32 -24.22
C MET A 1 -30.50 -1.23 -24.05
N PHE A 2 -29.71 -1.01 -25.10
CA PHE A 2 -28.24 -0.86 -25.01
C PHE A 2 -27.77 0.29 -24.10
N MET A 3 -28.44 1.43 -24.15
CA MET A 3 -28.07 2.62 -23.37
C MET A 3 -28.26 2.42 -21.85
N LEU A 4 -29.27 1.64 -21.44
CA LEU A 4 -29.53 1.35 -20.03
C LEU A 4 -28.44 0.45 -19.43
N ALA A 5 -27.97 -0.53 -20.22
CA ALA A 5 -26.90 -1.45 -19.82
C ALA A 5 -25.55 -0.73 -19.68
N LEU A 6 -25.30 0.27 -20.52
CA LEU A 6 -24.06 1.05 -20.49
C LEU A 6 -24.02 1.98 -19.26
N VAL A 7 -25.15 2.59 -18.92
CA VAL A 7 -25.30 3.40 -17.70
C VAL A 7 -25.19 2.56 -16.43
N SER A 8 -25.78 1.36 -16.39
CA SER A 8 -25.66 0.46 -15.23
C SER A 8 -24.24 -0.06 -15.04
N ALA A 9 -23.54 -0.43 -16.13
CA ALA A 9 -22.14 -0.83 -16.08
C ALA A 9 -21.22 0.30 -15.55
N LEU A 10 -21.47 1.55 -15.95
CA LEU A 10 -20.70 2.71 -15.48
C LEU A 10 -20.92 2.99 -13.98
N LEU A 11 -22.15 2.78 -13.49
CA LEU A 11 -22.48 2.94 -12.07
C LEU A 11 -21.76 1.89 -11.20
N VAL A 12 -21.73 0.64 -11.65
CA VAL A 12 -21.00 -0.44 -10.98
C VAL A 12 -19.50 -0.15 -10.94
N ALA A 13 -18.91 0.32 -12.04
CA ALA A 13 -17.49 0.71 -12.08
C ALA A 13 -17.14 1.83 -11.09
N LYS A 14 -18.03 2.82 -10.90
CA LYS A 14 -17.83 3.88 -9.90
C LYS A 14 -17.91 3.38 -8.46
N THR A 15 -18.74 2.38 -8.16
CA THR A 15 -18.80 1.79 -6.82
C THR A 15 -17.56 0.96 -6.46
N ILE A 16 -16.74 0.57 -7.46
CA ILE A 16 -15.49 -0.18 -7.25
C ILE A 16 -14.31 0.75 -6.94
N GLN A 17 -14.46 2.08 -7.00
CA GLN A 17 -13.44 2.98 -6.47
C GLN A 17 -13.35 2.83 -4.94
N GLN A 18 -12.51 1.87 -4.55
CA GLN A 18 -12.00 1.69 -3.20
C GLN A 18 -11.51 3.05 -2.70
N SER A 19 -12.07 3.46 -1.56
CA SER A 19 -11.63 4.53 -0.67
C SER A 19 -10.63 5.50 -1.32
N GLY A 20 -11.05 6.72 -1.70
CA GLY A 20 -10.20 7.76 -2.32
C GLY A 20 -9.09 8.33 -1.43
N ARG A 21 -8.53 7.49 -0.56
CA ARG A 21 -7.40 7.75 0.33
C ARG A 21 -6.12 7.38 -0.41
N ASP A 22 -5.13 8.26 -0.32
CA ASP A 22 -3.80 8.01 -0.85
C ASP A 22 -3.20 6.76 -0.15
N PRO A 23 -2.97 5.65 -0.87
CA PRO A 23 -2.54 4.38 -0.27
C PRO A 23 -1.10 4.40 0.24
N THR A 24 -0.41 5.52 0.07
CA THR A 24 1.03 5.68 0.21
C THR A 24 1.45 6.35 1.52
N GLN A 25 0.55 7.15 2.11
CA GLN A 25 0.75 7.83 3.39
C GLN A 25 0.87 6.86 4.59
N ASP A 26 0.33 5.65 4.47
CA ASP A 26 0.24 4.68 5.57
C ASP A 26 1.06 3.40 5.32
N VAL A 27 2.08 3.43 4.47
CA VAL A 27 2.94 2.27 4.16
C VAL A 27 3.54 1.65 5.44
N CYS A 28 4.08 2.46 6.36
CA CYS A 28 4.66 1.99 7.63
C CYS A 28 3.64 1.42 8.62
N ARG A 29 2.33 1.69 8.42
CA ARG A 29 1.24 1.27 9.31
C ARG A 29 0.47 0.07 8.75
N ARG A 30 0.97 -0.49 7.65
CA ARG A 30 0.37 -1.63 6.94
C ARG A 30 1.02 -2.93 7.39
N HIS A 31 0.20 -3.87 7.83
CA HIS A 31 0.61 -5.20 8.26
C HIS A 31 0.14 -6.27 7.27
N LYS A 32 0.72 -7.47 7.35
CA LYS A 32 0.34 -8.65 6.54
C LYS A 32 0.32 -8.38 5.03
N HIS A 33 1.20 -7.49 4.56
CA HIS A 33 1.39 -7.23 3.15
C HIS A 33 2.43 -8.20 2.58
N LEU A 34 2.41 -8.39 1.26
CA LEU A 34 3.40 -9.15 0.53
C LEU A 34 4.46 -8.20 -0.04
N THR A 35 5.72 -8.61 -0.02
CA THR A 35 6.81 -7.85 -0.65
C THR A 35 7.63 -8.72 -1.59
N CYS A 36 8.15 -8.10 -2.64
CA CYS A 36 9.21 -8.69 -3.47
C CYS A 36 10.11 -7.60 -4.04
N VAL A 37 11.33 -7.98 -4.41
CA VAL A 37 12.26 -7.10 -5.12
C VAL A 37 12.50 -7.68 -6.51
N VAL A 38 12.28 -6.86 -7.54
CA VAL A 38 12.54 -7.19 -8.94
C VAL A 38 13.15 -5.96 -9.60
N ASP A 39 14.26 -6.12 -10.32
CA ASP A 39 14.94 -5.05 -11.07
C ASP A 39 15.14 -3.76 -10.26
N SER A 40 15.68 -3.90 -9.05
CA SER A 40 15.92 -2.79 -8.11
C SER A 40 14.65 -2.00 -7.70
N LYS A 41 13.46 -2.60 -7.85
CA LYS A 41 12.21 -2.04 -7.32
C LYS A 41 11.67 -2.94 -6.22
N LEU A 42 11.33 -2.32 -5.08
CA LEU A 42 10.60 -2.97 -4.00
C LEU A 42 9.10 -2.85 -4.29
N TYR A 43 8.41 -3.96 -4.45
CA TYR A 43 6.96 -4.02 -4.60
C TYR A 43 6.30 -4.37 -3.28
N LEU A 44 5.18 -3.72 -2.97
CA LEU A 44 4.28 -4.04 -1.86
C LEU A 44 2.89 -4.31 -2.40
N TYR A 45 2.31 -5.45 -2.04
CA TYR A 45 0.95 -5.79 -2.39
C TYR A 45 0.09 -6.09 -1.16
N GLY A 46 -1.13 -5.57 -1.19
CA GLY A 46 -2.16 -5.99 -0.26
C GLY A 46 -1.89 -5.53 1.19
N GLY A 47 -2.47 -6.25 2.14
CA GLY A 47 -2.28 -6.06 3.57
C GLY A 47 -3.44 -5.33 4.24
N ILE A 48 -3.25 -5.01 5.52
CA ILE A 48 -4.24 -4.36 6.37
C ILE A 48 -3.61 -3.13 6.99
N ALA A 49 -4.27 -1.99 6.90
CA ALA A 49 -3.78 -0.72 7.42
C ALA A 49 -4.77 -0.13 8.42
N TYR A 50 -4.25 0.57 9.43
CA TYR A 50 -5.04 1.36 10.36
C TYR A 50 -5.09 2.81 9.89
N TYR A 51 -6.23 3.19 9.35
CA TYR A 51 -6.42 4.46 8.67
C TYR A 51 -6.95 5.56 9.61
N GLY A 52 -6.15 6.58 9.90
CA GLY A 52 -6.51 7.69 10.80
C GLY A 52 -5.53 7.87 11.97
N SER A 53 -5.89 8.62 13.00
CA SER A 53 -4.97 9.06 14.08
C SER A 53 -4.65 7.99 15.15
N GLY A 54 -5.06 6.74 14.97
CA GLY A 54 -4.76 5.67 15.93
C GLY A 54 -4.91 4.25 15.37
N MET A 55 -4.43 3.28 16.15
CA MET A 55 -4.57 1.84 15.91
C MET A 55 -5.86 1.36 16.59
N ASN A 56 -7.00 1.40 15.88
CA ASN A 56 -8.29 0.92 16.39
C ASN A 56 -8.91 -0.06 15.40
N VAL A 57 -9.65 -1.06 15.89
CA VAL A 57 -10.39 -2.00 15.03
C VAL A 57 -11.36 -1.31 14.08
N SER A 58 -11.90 -0.13 14.45
CA SER A 58 -12.79 0.65 13.59
C SER A 58 -12.10 1.33 12.41
N THR A 59 -10.78 1.54 12.50
CA THR A 59 -9.95 2.13 11.44
C THR A 59 -9.21 1.07 10.62
N LEU A 60 -9.38 -0.20 10.95
CA LEU A 60 -8.76 -1.32 10.26
C LEU A 60 -9.43 -1.52 8.89
N GLN A 61 -8.66 -1.44 7.81
CA GLN A 61 -9.16 -1.69 6.47
C GLN A 61 -8.15 -2.49 5.64
N THR A 62 -8.67 -3.36 4.77
CA THR A 62 -7.86 -4.06 3.78
C THR A 62 -7.40 -3.07 2.72
N ASN A 63 -6.08 -2.99 2.52
CA ASN A 63 -5.46 -2.27 1.42
C ASN A 63 -5.22 -3.27 0.29
N THR A 64 -5.69 -2.97 -0.93
CA THR A 64 -5.54 -3.83 -2.12
C THR A 64 -4.56 -3.25 -3.15
N TYR A 65 -3.93 -2.12 -2.83
CA TYR A 65 -3.07 -1.41 -3.76
C TYR A 65 -1.73 -2.14 -3.91
N LEU A 66 -1.28 -2.22 -5.15
CA LEU A 66 0.10 -2.53 -5.51
C LEU A 66 0.89 -1.22 -5.53
N LEU A 67 1.88 -1.12 -4.65
CA LEU A 67 2.82 0.00 -4.59
C LEU A 67 4.21 -0.49 -4.96
N TRP A 68 5.06 0.42 -5.42
CA TRP A 68 6.46 0.13 -5.62
C TRP A 68 7.33 1.35 -5.33
N GLU A 69 8.59 1.11 -5.03
CA GLU A 69 9.61 2.14 -4.81
C GLU A 69 10.93 1.74 -5.49
N ASP A 70 11.62 2.72 -6.07
CA ASP A 70 12.91 2.52 -6.72
C ASP A 70 14.05 2.49 -5.69
N LEU A 71 14.71 1.35 -5.53
CA LEU A 71 15.80 1.17 -4.58
C LEU A 71 17.12 1.81 -5.01
N THR A 72 17.18 2.35 -6.24
CA THR A 72 18.36 3.09 -6.71
C THR A 72 18.33 4.57 -6.33
N LYS A 73 17.18 5.07 -5.85
CA LYS A 73 16.98 6.47 -5.48
C LYS A 73 16.88 6.60 -3.96
N ALA A 74 17.99 6.95 -3.31
CA ALA A 74 18.02 7.13 -1.87
C ALA A 74 17.31 8.41 -1.39
N GLU A 75 17.13 9.39 -2.28
CA GLU A 75 16.56 10.69 -1.98
C GLU A 75 15.34 10.95 -2.87
N GLY A 76 14.23 11.37 -2.27
CA GLY A 76 12.99 11.63 -2.98
C GLY A 76 12.23 10.34 -3.28
N THR A 77 11.76 9.68 -2.22
CA THR A 77 10.94 8.49 -2.37
C THR A 77 9.64 8.84 -3.09
N GLU A 78 9.32 8.09 -4.13
CA GLU A 78 8.02 8.22 -4.78
C GLU A 78 6.99 7.76 -3.73
N TYR A 79 5.93 8.53 -3.51
CA TYR A 79 4.81 8.08 -2.66
C TYR A 79 5.08 8.02 -1.13
N SER A 80 5.86 8.92 -0.55
CA SER A 80 6.08 8.99 0.92
C SER A 80 6.57 7.67 1.55
N PHE A 81 7.26 6.83 0.77
CA PHE A 81 7.92 5.67 1.32
C PHE A 81 8.91 6.11 2.42
N PRO A 82 9.10 5.30 3.47
CA PRO A 82 10.09 5.61 4.49
C PRO A 82 11.48 5.75 3.86
N VAL A 83 12.23 6.74 4.34
CA VAL A 83 13.55 7.12 3.82
C VAL A 83 14.47 5.90 3.69
N GLN A 84 15.17 5.84 2.56
CA GLN A 84 16.13 4.79 2.27
C GLN A 84 17.43 5.02 3.04
N TYR A 85 17.76 4.12 3.96
CA TYR A 85 19.07 4.12 4.62
C TYR A 85 20.05 3.25 3.82
N SER A 86 21.28 3.77 3.63
CA SER A 86 22.32 3.21 2.75
C SER A 86 22.75 1.76 3.05
N ASN A 87 22.37 1.18 4.19
CA ASN A 87 22.63 -0.23 4.50
C ASN A 87 21.47 -1.18 4.08
N GLY A 88 20.50 -0.71 3.28
CA GLY A 88 19.30 -1.48 2.92
C GLY A 88 18.26 -1.58 4.03
N SER A 89 18.36 -0.73 5.07
CA SER A 89 17.59 -0.88 6.33
C SER A 89 16.08 -0.82 6.15
N ILE A 90 15.55 -0.21 5.09
CA ILE A 90 14.10 -0.21 4.83
C ILE A 90 13.56 -1.63 4.70
N VAL A 91 14.27 -2.48 3.95
CA VAL A 91 13.89 -3.88 3.74
C VAL A 91 14.05 -4.64 5.05
N SER A 92 15.16 -4.39 5.79
CA SER A 92 15.40 -5.03 7.08
C SER A 92 14.38 -4.64 8.16
N ASN A 93 13.92 -3.38 8.18
CA ASN A 93 12.96 -2.90 9.16
C ASN A 93 11.56 -3.45 8.86
N MET A 94 11.15 -3.50 7.58
CA MET A 94 9.89 -4.14 7.20
C MET A 94 9.89 -5.64 7.50
N GLN A 95 11.01 -6.34 7.32
CA GLN A 95 11.17 -7.73 7.73
C GLN A 95 11.24 -7.92 9.26
N LYS A 96 11.79 -6.94 9.99
CA LYS A 96 11.84 -6.94 11.46
C LYS A 96 10.44 -6.80 12.09
N TYR A 97 9.53 -6.07 11.45
CA TYR A 97 8.12 -6.04 11.88
C TYR A 97 7.37 -7.33 11.54
N HIS A 98 7.76 -8.03 10.46
CA HIS A 98 7.21 -9.35 10.13
C HIS A 98 7.61 -10.43 11.15
N SER A 99 8.85 -10.38 11.67
CA SER A 99 9.38 -11.37 12.62
C SER A 99 8.95 -11.16 14.08
N ASN A 100 8.47 -9.96 14.43
CA ASN A 100 7.94 -9.66 15.78
C ASN A 100 6.40 -9.74 15.86
N SER A 101 5.74 -10.31 14.85
CA SER A 101 4.29 -10.47 14.79
C SER A 101 3.86 -11.92 15.07
N PHE A 102 4.35 -12.48 16.19
CA PHE A 102 3.84 -13.72 16.79
C PHE A 102 3.35 -13.44 18.21
#